data_AF-A0A1T1D2A1-F1
#
_entry.id   AF-A0A1T1D2A1-F1
#
_cell.length_a   1.000
_cell.length_b   1.000
_cell.length_c   1.000
_cell.angle_alpha   90.00
_cell.angle_beta   90.00
_cell.angle_gamma   90.00
#
_symmetry.space_group_name_H-M   'P 1'
#
loop_
_entity.id
_entity.type
_entity.pdbx_description
1 polymer ?
#
loop_
_entity_poly.entity_id
_entity_poly.type
_entity_poly.pdbx_seq_one_letter_code
_entity_poly.pdbx_strand_id
1 'polypeptide(L)'
;MPQSDLRPSFGDITVEDQSYTQGMEIAPLMLPAGTGGNDPLTYTLTPALPAGLMLDMATRYLSGTPSMPQEARQYTWTATDADGDTTTLEFSIAVAAAPEPRKVA
;
A
#
# COMPACT_ATOMS: atom_id res chain seq x y z
N MET A 1 20.07 31.69 -6.45
CA MET A 1 18.79 31.23 -5.87
C MET A 1 19.05 29.80 -5.39
N PRO A 2 18.85 29.41 -4.12
CA PRO A 2 18.93 28.00 -3.78
C PRO A 2 17.81 27.31 -4.55
N GLN A 3 18.15 26.32 -5.38
CA GLN A 3 17.17 25.36 -5.86
C GLN A 3 16.61 24.74 -4.58
N SER A 4 15.38 25.12 -4.21
CA SER A 4 14.63 24.42 -3.18
C SER A 4 14.66 22.95 -3.60
N ASP A 5 15.41 22.14 -2.86
CA ASP A 5 15.50 20.71 -3.08
C ASP A 5 14.07 20.17 -3.13
N LEU A 6 13.62 19.80 -4.33
CA LEU A 6 12.26 19.36 -4.60
C LEU A 6 12.20 17.88 -4.24
N ARG A 7 12.52 17.47 -3.03
CA ARG A 7 12.36 16.06 -2.64
C ARG A 7 10.90 15.65 -2.81
N PRO A 8 10.63 14.41 -3.22
CA PRO A 8 9.26 13.91 -3.21
C PRO A 8 8.70 13.96 -1.79
N SER A 9 7.40 14.21 -1.67
CA SER A 9 6.69 14.26 -0.39
C SER A 9 5.25 13.79 -0.55
N PHE A 10 4.75 13.05 0.43
CA PHE A 10 3.32 12.75 0.57
C PHE A 10 2.55 13.89 1.27
N GLY A 11 3.23 14.96 1.71
CA GLY A 11 2.62 16.02 2.51
C GLY A 11 2.08 15.49 3.83
N ASP A 12 0.90 15.98 4.23
CA ASP A 12 0.17 15.52 5.43
C ASP A 12 -0.78 14.34 5.13
N ILE A 13 -0.64 13.69 3.98
CA ILE A 13 -1.49 12.56 3.62
C ILE A 13 -1.09 11.35 4.46
N THR A 14 -2.09 10.70 5.06
CA THR A 14 -1.95 9.42 5.74
C THR A 14 -2.84 8.38 5.06
N VAL A 15 -2.43 7.11 5.14
CA VAL A 15 -3.24 5.97 4.70
C VAL A 15 -3.73 5.28 5.97
N GLU A 16 -5.04 5.10 6.08
CA GLU A 16 -5.62 4.39 7.23
C GLU A 16 -5.20 2.93 7.24
N ASP A 17 -5.13 2.33 8.43
CA ASP A 17 -4.89 0.91 8.59
C ASP A 17 -6.02 0.09 7.92
N GLN A 18 -5.62 -0.93 7.18
CA GLN A 18 -6.51 -1.75 6.40
C GLN A 18 -6.78 -3.09 7.09
N SER A 19 -8.06 -3.46 7.16
CA SER A 19 -8.49 -4.77 7.67
C SER A 19 -9.34 -5.49 6.62
N TYR A 20 -8.88 -6.64 6.16
CA TYR A 20 -9.56 -7.47 5.18
C TYR A 20 -9.99 -8.82 5.77
N THR A 21 -10.87 -9.53 5.07
CA THR A 21 -11.27 -10.89 5.41
C THR A 21 -10.82 -11.84 4.31
N GLN A 22 -10.19 -12.95 4.69
CA GLN A 22 -9.75 -14.00 3.77
C GLN A 22 -10.93 -14.45 2.88
N GLY A 23 -10.67 -14.63 1.59
CA GLY A 23 -11.64 -15.11 0.61
C GLY A 23 -12.70 -14.08 0.20
N MET A 24 -12.65 -12.85 0.72
CA MET A 24 -13.51 -11.75 0.30
C MET A 24 -12.72 -10.74 -0.53
N GLU A 25 -13.28 -10.31 -1.66
CA GLU A 25 -12.68 -9.23 -2.45
C GLU A 25 -12.60 -7.96 -1.61
N ILE A 26 -11.42 -7.31 -1.62
CA ILE A 26 -11.21 -6.09 -0.87
C ILE A 26 -11.88 -4.91 -1.56
N ALA A 27 -12.28 -3.91 -0.78
CA ALA A 27 -12.55 -2.59 -1.36
C ALA A 27 -11.25 -2.07 -2.01
N PRO A 28 -11.28 -1.62 -3.28
CA PRO A 28 -10.09 -1.13 -3.93
C PRO A 28 -9.55 0.10 -3.18
N LEU A 29 -8.26 0.06 -2.85
CA LEU A 29 -7.57 1.14 -2.15
C LEU A 29 -6.60 1.82 -3.11
N MET A 30 -6.74 3.12 -3.30
CA MET A 30 -5.79 3.91 -4.07
C MET A 30 -4.74 4.53 -3.14
N LEU A 31 -3.48 4.14 -3.29
CA LEU A 31 -2.38 4.73 -2.53
C LEU A 31 -2.05 6.14 -3.06
N PRO A 32 -1.68 7.08 -2.18
CA PRO A 32 -1.40 8.45 -2.58
C PRO A 32 -0.18 8.55 -3.49
N ALA A 33 -0.18 9.57 -4.36
CA ALA A 33 0.96 9.92 -5.18
C ALA A 33 1.91 10.79 -4.37
N GLY A 34 3.20 10.63 -4.61
CA GLY A 34 4.16 11.65 -4.19
C GLY A 34 3.91 12.95 -4.94
N THR A 35 4.23 14.06 -4.29
CA THR A 35 4.21 15.41 -4.87
C THR A 35 5.59 16.04 -4.71
N GLY A 36 5.93 17.01 -5.57
CA GLY A 36 7.33 17.43 -5.71
C GLY A 36 8.15 16.33 -6.37
N GLY A 37 9.45 16.30 -6.13
CA GLY A 37 10.36 15.43 -6.87
C GLY A 37 10.72 15.98 -8.23
N ASN A 38 11.72 15.36 -8.84
CA ASN A 38 11.85 15.35 -10.28
C ASN A 38 11.13 14.13 -10.88
N ASP A 39 10.23 14.39 -11.83
CA ASP A 39 9.54 13.32 -12.57
C ASP A 39 10.52 12.49 -13.43
N PRO A 40 10.24 11.19 -13.64
CA PRO A 40 9.08 10.44 -13.15
C PRO A 40 9.28 9.88 -11.72
N LEU A 41 8.22 9.92 -10.91
CA LEU A 41 8.18 9.21 -9.63
C LEU A 41 7.92 7.71 -9.83
N THR A 42 8.73 6.88 -9.18
CA THR A 42 8.58 5.43 -9.12
C THR A 42 8.13 5.00 -7.74
N TYR A 43 7.31 3.95 -7.65
CA TYR A 43 6.72 3.52 -6.39
C TYR A 43 7.08 2.07 -6.05
N THR A 44 7.26 1.82 -4.76
CA THR A 44 7.48 0.48 -4.22
C THR A 44 6.72 0.29 -2.91
N LEU A 45 6.29 -0.94 -2.65
CA LEU A 45 5.63 -1.33 -1.40
C LEU A 45 6.39 -2.49 -0.78
N THR A 46 6.75 -2.37 0.49
CA THR A 46 7.41 -3.44 1.25
C THR A 46 6.75 -3.63 2.61
N PRO A 47 6.62 -4.84 3.15
CA PRO A 47 7.00 -6.14 2.57
C PRO A 47 6.05 -6.59 1.43
N ALA A 48 6.23 -7.81 0.92
CA ALA A 48 5.32 -8.37 -0.09
C ALA A 48 3.88 -8.47 0.44
N LEU A 49 2.91 -8.23 -0.45
CA LEU A 49 1.50 -8.34 -0.13
C LEU A 49 1.10 -9.79 0.18
N PRO A 50 0.05 -10.00 1.01
CA PRO A 50 -0.55 -11.32 1.21
C PRO A 50 -0.96 -11.95 -0.13
N ALA A 51 -0.87 -13.28 -0.23
CA ALA A 51 -1.26 -14.01 -1.43
C ALA A 51 -2.70 -13.66 -1.84
N GLY A 52 -2.90 -13.30 -3.12
CA GLY A 52 -4.20 -12.92 -3.67
C GLY A 52 -4.51 -11.42 -3.66
N LEU A 53 -3.69 -10.61 -2.99
CA LEU A 53 -3.68 -9.16 -3.17
C LEU A 53 -2.67 -8.74 -4.23
N MET A 54 -3.02 -7.73 -5.01
CA MET A 54 -2.18 -7.17 -6.05
C MET A 54 -2.27 -5.64 -6.03
N LEU A 55 -1.10 -5.01 -6.10
CA LEU A 55 -0.98 -3.56 -6.25
C LEU A 55 -0.46 -3.26 -7.65
N ASP A 56 -1.24 -2.51 -8.41
CA ASP A 56 -0.80 -1.95 -9.67
C ASP A 56 0.00 -0.66 -9.39
N MET A 57 1.32 -0.70 -9.60
CA MET A 57 2.21 0.41 -9.25
C MET A 57 2.01 1.65 -10.14
N ALA A 58 1.47 1.48 -11.35
CA ALA A 58 1.24 2.58 -12.27
C ALA A 58 -0.01 3.38 -11.90
N THR A 59 -1.08 2.67 -11.55
CA THR A 59 -2.36 3.28 -11.15
C THR A 59 -2.46 3.50 -9.64
N ARG A 60 -1.60 2.86 -8.85
CA ARG A 60 -1.56 2.85 -7.38
C ARG A 60 -2.79 2.19 -6.74
N TYR A 61 -3.48 1.33 -7.48
CA TYR A 61 -4.65 0.60 -6.99
C TYR A 61 -4.26 -0.75 -6.41
N LEU A 62 -4.53 -0.91 -5.11
CA LEU A 62 -4.51 -2.18 -4.40
C LEU A 62 -5.89 -2.83 -4.54
N SER A 63 -5.92 -4.05 -5.06
CA SER A 63 -7.14 -4.83 -5.25
C SER A 63 -6.86 -6.33 -5.11
N GLY A 64 -7.91 -7.14 -5.16
CA GLY A 64 -7.81 -8.60 -5.15
C GLY A 64 -8.57 -9.24 -4.01
N THR A 65 -8.30 -10.54 -3.80
CA THR A 65 -8.96 -11.36 -2.78
C THR A 65 -7.87 -12.09 -1.99
N PRO A 66 -7.63 -11.73 -0.72
CA PRO A 66 -6.57 -12.35 0.06
C PRO A 66 -6.94 -13.81 0.35
N SER A 67 -6.06 -14.73 -0.02
CA SER A 67 -6.27 -16.17 0.11
C SER A 67 -5.77 -16.74 1.44
N MET A 68 -4.95 -15.98 2.16
CA MET A 68 -4.31 -16.44 3.40
C MET A 68 -4.47 -15.38 4.51
N PRO A 69 -4.81 -15.78 5.74
CA PRO A 69 -4.88 -14.85 6.86
C PRO A 69 -3.48 -14.32 7.19
N GLN A 70 -3.45 -13.09 7.70
CA GLN A 70 -2.22 -12.38 8.07
C GLN A 70 -2.52 -11.51 9.28
N GLU A 71 -1.66 -11.57 10.30
CA GLU A 71 -1.69 -10.60 11.39
C GLU A 71 -1.43 -9.18 10.86
N ALA A 72 -1.80 -8.16 11.63
CA ALA A 72 -1.53 -6.77 11.26
C ALA A 72 -0.03 -6.59 11.00
N ARG A 73 0.32 -6.27 9.76
CA ARG A 73 1.70 -6.08 9.33
C ARG A 73 1.86 -4.69 8.76
N GLN A 74 2.92 -4.01 9.18
CA GLN A 74 3.27 -2.69 8.69
C GLN A 74 3.82 -2.78 7.26
N TYR A 75 3.29 -1.95 6.38
CA TYR A 75 3.73 -1.75 5.01
C TYR A 75 4.26 -0.32 4.83
N THR A 76 5.37 -0.21 4.13
CA THR A 76 6.02 1.05 3.78
C THR A 76 5.84 1.29 2.29
N TRP A 77 5.05 2.32 1.97
CA TRP A 77 4.87 2.86 0.63
C TRP A 77 5.95 3.90 0.35
N THR A 78 6.80 3.64 -0.64
CA THR A 78 7.94 4.50 -0.97
C THR A 78 7.75 5.08 -2.35
N ALA A 79 7.91 6.39 -2.47
CA ALA A 79 8.04 7.09 -3.74
C ALA A 79 9.49 7.54 -3.91
N THR A 80 10.07 7.26 -5.06
CA THR A 80 11.44 7.60 -5.44
C THR A 80 11.42 8.44 -6.71
N ASP A 81 12.11 9.57 -6.71
CA ASP A 81 12.19 10.46 -7.86
C ASP A 81 13.33 10.08 -8.83
N ALA A 82 13.45 10.80 -9.95
CA ALA A 82 14.45 10.53 -10.97
C ALA A 82 15.91 10.72 -10.50
N ASP A 83 16.12 11.55 -9.47
CA ASP A 83 17.44 11.85 -8.89
C ASP A 83 17.79 10.86 -7.75
N GLY A 84 16.84 10.03 -7.33
CA GLY A 84 17.00 9.00 -6.30
C GLY A 84 16.61 9.46 -4.90
N ASP A 85 16.03 10.65 -4.74
CA ASP A 85 15.45 11.08 -3.48
C ASP A 85 14.16 10.30 -3.22
N THR A 86 13.90 10.02 -1.93
CA THR A 86 12.81 9.14 -1.52
C THR A 86 11.95 9.75 -0.43
N THR A 87 10.68 9.37 -0.43
CA THR A 87 9.73 9.64 0.65
C THR A 87 8.90 8.40 0.93
N THR A 88 8.47 8.25 2.18
CA THR A 88 7.82 7.04 2.66
C THR A 88 6.56 7.37 3.44
N LEU A 89 5.55 6.51 3.30
CA LEU A 89 4.32 6.51 4.08
C LEU A 89 4.11 5.11 4.64
N GLU A 90 3.68 5.02 5.89
CA GLU A 90 3.49 3.75 6.58
C GLU A 90 2.02 3.53 6.92
N PHE A 91 1.56 2.29 6.77
CA PHE A 91 0.21 1.86 7.14
C PHE A 91 0.20 0.35 7.40
N SER A 92 -0.79 -0.14 8.15
CA SER A 92 -0.89 -1.57 8.45
C SER A 92 -1.90 -2.27 7.54
N ILE A 93 -1.62 -3.52 7.19
CA ILE A 93 -2.62 -4.42 6.57
C ILE A 93 -2.77 -5.66 7.44
N ALA A 94 -4.00 -5.95 7.86
CA ALA A 94 -4.41 -7.17 8.53
C ALA A 94 -5.39 -7.96 7.65
N VAL A 95 -5.28 -9.28 7.65
CA VAL A 95 -6.24 -10.18 6.99
C VAL A 95 -6.78 -11.16 8.03
N ALA A 96 -8.03 -10.95 8.44
CA ALA A 96 -8.74 -11.86 9.32
C ALA A 96 -9.06 -13.18 8.58
N ALA A 97 -8.97 -14.31 9.29
CA ALA A 97 -9.43 -15.58 8.77
C ALA A 97 -10.94 -15.52 8.46
N ALA A 98 -11.36 -16.17 7.38
CA ALA A 98 -12.78 -16.32 7.09
C ALA A 98 -13.45 -17.06 8.26
N PRO A 99 -14.66 -16.65 8.70
CA PRO A 99 -15.39 -17.43 9.67
C PRO A 99 -15.62 -18.83 9.09
N GLU A 100 -15.18 -19.87 9.80
CA GLU A 100 -15.44 -21.24 9.35
C GLU A 100 -16.95 -21.44 9.23
N PRO A 101 -17.45 -22.02 8.12
CA PRO A 101 -18.84 -22.44 8.08
C PRO A 101 -19.02 -23.45 9.21
N ARG A 102 -19.91 -23.14 10.17
CA ARG A 102 -20.28 -24.06 11.25
C ARG A 102 -20.64 -25.40 10.59
N LYS A 103 -19.83 -26.44 10.81
CA LYS A 103 -20.22 -27.81 10.45
C LYS A 103 -21.52 -28.10 11.18
N VAL A 104 -22.63 -28.08 10.45
CA VAL A 104 -23.89 -28.60 10.96
C VAL A 104 -23.68 -30.11 10.99
N ALA A 105 -23.62 -30.66 12.20
CA ALA A 105 -23.50 -32.08 12.48
C ALA A 105 -24.76 -32.83 12.07
#